data_AF-A0AAW1JYK1-F1
#
_entry.id   AF-A0AAW1JYK1-F1
#
_cell.length_a   1.000
_cell.length_b   1.000
_cell.length_c   1.000
_cell.angle_alpha   90.00
_cell.angle_beta   90.00
_cell.angle_gamma   90.00
#
_symmetry.space_group_name_H-M   'P 1'
#
loop_
_entity.id
_entity.type
_entity.pdbx_description
1 polymer ?
#
loop_
_entity_poly.entity_id
_entity_poly.type
_entity_poly.pdbx_seq_one_letter_code
_entity_poly.pdbx_strand_id
1 'polypeptide(L)'
;MRGSSVVGPQQITRRLSSLDTFFCLISSSVRDQICRFSNKNAEDFYQQWKPINPDKHPLLWTKITENEFTVFLGRLLVMGTQKSSKEKLSELWKQNAFPLYRATLSINCLQQLLLFIPFDNHRTRVARQSVDKAAPIRDILEMINSNLNTHLRKRSARIAIRAQI
;
A
#
# COMPACT_ATOMS: atom_id res chain seq x y z
N MET A 1 6.75 16.62 -41.63
CA MET A 1 6.53 17.46 -40.44
C MET A 1 6.48 16.56 -39.22
N ARG A 2 7.50 16.58 -38.34
CA ARG A 2 7.53 15.76 -37.13
C ARG A 2 6.72 16.47 -36.05
N GLY A 3 5.57 15.90 -35.68
CA GLY A 3 4.75 16.40 -34.59
C GLY A 3 5.54 16.43 -33.29
N SER A 4 5.75 17.63 -32.76
CA SER A 4 6.42 17.88 -31.47
C SER A 4 5.68 17.11 -30.38
N SER A 5 6.28 16.05 -29.86
CA SER A 5 5.72 15.27 -28.76
C SER A 5 5.78 16.13 -27.49
N VAL A 6 4.66 16.78 -27.14
CA VAL A 6 4.56 17.66 -25.97
C VAL A 6 4.79 16.85 -24.69
N VAL A 7 5.89 17.14 -24.00
CA VAL A 7 6.23 16.58 -22.68
C VAL A 7 5.18 17.05 -21.66
N GLY A 8 4.56 16.13 -20.92
CA GLY A 8 3.52 16.44 -19.91
C GLY A 8 2.68 15.21 -19.53
N PRO A 9 1.68 15.30 -18.65
CA PRO A 9 0.78 14.18 -18.33
C PRO A 9 0.00 13.70 -19.57
N GLN A 10 -0.38 12.41 -19.60
CA GLN A 10 -1.31 11.88 -20.61
C GLN A 10 -2.59 12.71 -20.60
N GLN A 11 -3.30 12.82 -21.74
CA GLN A 11 -4.53 13.62 -21.82
C GLN A 11 -5.54 13.19 -20.73
N ILE A 12 -5.60 11.89 -20.42
CA ILE A 12 -6.50 11.31 -19.43
C ILE A 12 -6.21 11.79 -18.00
N THR A 13 -4.95 12.10 -17.67
CA THR A 13 -4.54 12.57 -16.34
C THR A 13 -4.43 14.08 -16.22
N ARG A 14 -4.56 14.82 -17.33
CA ARG A 14 -4.25 16.27 -17.39
C ARG A 14 -5.18 17.14 -16.52
N ARG A 15 -6.37 16.64 -16.19
CA ARG A 15 -7.40 17.38 -15.43
C ARG A 15 -7.68 16.80 -14.05
N LEU A 16 -6.89 15.81 -13.62
CA LEU A 16 -7.10 15.15 -12.34
C LEU A 16 -6.56 15.99 -11.18
N SER A 17 -7.20 15.88 -10.01
CA SER A 17 -6.64 16.43 -8.78
C SER A 17 -5.36 15.68 -8.39
N SER A 18 -4.57 16.23 -7.45
CA SER A 18 -3.40 15.52 -6.91
C SER A 18 -3.78 14.18 -6.28
N LEU A 19 -4.95 14.10 -5.64
CA LEU A 19 -5.47 12.88 -5.01
C LEU A 19 -5.84 11.83 -6.07
N ASP A 20 -6.59 12.23 -7.10
CA ASP A 20 -7.00 11.31 -8.17
C ASP A 20 -5.80 10.85 -8.99
N THR A 21 -4.81 11.73 -9.17
CA THR A 21 -3.54 11.37 -9.81
C THR A 21 -2.78 10.33 -8.98
N PHE A 22 -2.73 10.48 -7.66
CA PHE A 22 -2.13 9.48 -6.77
C PHE A 22 -2.87 8.14 -6.86
N PHE A 23 -4.20 8.15 -6.91
CA PHE A 23 -4.98 6.92 -7.05
C PHE A 23 -4.98 6.32 -8.45
N CYS A 24 -4.47 7.01 -9.48
CA CYS A 24 -4.14 6.35 -10.74
C CYS A 24 -3.00 5.33 -10.54
N LEU A 25 -2.07 5.58 -9.62
CA LEU A 25 -0.95 4.67 -9.34
C LEU A 25 -1.38 3.49 -8.48
N ILE A 26 -2.03 3.79 -7.36
CA ILE A 26 -2.57 2.81 -6.43
C ILE A 26 -4.06 2.70 -6.69
N SER A 27 -4.42 2.10 -7.83
CA SER A 27 -5.82 1.97 -8.28
C SER A 27 -6.67 1.15 -7.31
N SER A 28 -8.00 1.22 -7.46
CA SER A 28 -8.93 0.43 -6.64
C SER A 28 -8.60 -1.07 -6.70
N SER A 29 -8.22 -1.59 -7.87
CA SER A 29 -7.78 -2.98 -8.01
C SER A 29 -6.56 -3.30 -7.15
N VAL A 30 -5.57 -2.40 -7.09
CA VAL A 30 -4.37 -2.59 -6.24
C VAL A 30 -4.79 -2.61 -4.76
N ARG A 31 -5.62 -1.64 -4.34
CA ARG A 31 -6.07 -1.54 -2.94
C ARG A 31 -6.92 -2.74 -2.53
N ASP A 32 -7.87 -3.14 -3.36
CA ASP A 32 -8.74 -4.31 -3.15
C ASP A 32 -7.91 -5.59 -3.04
N GLN A 33 -6.93 -5.79 -3.91
CA GLN A 33 -6.05 -6.97 -3.84
C GLN A 33 -5.27 -7.02 -2.52
N ILE A 34 -4.71 -5.89 -2.07
CA ILE A 34 -4.03 -5.80 -0.78
C ILE A 34 -5.01 -6.09 0.36
N CYS A 35 -6.17 -5.45 0.40
CA CYS A 35 -7.19 -5.68 1.43
C CYS A 35 -7.64 -7.15 1.49
N ARG A 36 -7.84 -7.80 0.33
CA ARG A 36 -8.21 -9.22 0.27
C ARG A 36 -7.14 -10.12 0.87
N PHE A 37 -5.88 -9.94 0.49
CA PHE A 37 -4.79 -10.75 1.03
C PHE A 37 -4.56 -10.45 2.51
N SER A 38 -4.64 -9.19 2.94
CA SER A 38 -4.56 -8.78 4.35
C SER A 38 -5.60 -9.50 5.20
N ASN A 39 -6.87 -9.41 4.80
CA ASN A 39 -7.98 -10.01 5.53
C ASN A 39 -7.85 -11.54 5.60
N LYS A 40 -7.51 -12.18 4.48
CA LYS A 40 -7.31 -13.63 4.44
C LYS A 40 -6.13 -14.07 5.31
N ASN A 41 -5.02 -13.33 5.29
CA ASN A 41 -3.84 -13.68 6.07
C ASN A 41 -4.07 -13.53 7.57
N ALA A 42 -4.76 -12.46 7.99
CA ALA A 42 -5.15 -12.29 9.37
C ALA A 42 -6.14 -13.36 9.83
N GLU A 43 -7.15 -13.68 9.01
CA GLU A 43 -8.11 -14.74 9.30
C GLU A 43 -7.42 -16.10 9.46
N ASP A 44 -6.56 -16.48 8.51
CA ASP A 44 -5.77 -17.72 8.58
C ASP A 44 -4.88 -17.77 9.85
N PHE A 45 -4.24 -16.65 10.21
CA PHE A 45 -3.43 -16.54 11.42
C PHE A 45 -4.26 -16.76 12.69
N TYR A 46 -5.38 -16.06 12.85
CA TYR A 46 -6.22 -16.18 14.05
C TYR A 46 -6.91 -17.54 14.16
N GLN A 47 -7.25 -18.17 13.04
CA GLN A 47 -7.79 -19.55 13.03
C GLN A 47 -6.77 -20.56 13.55
N GLN A 48 -5.48 -20.40 13.22
CA GLN A 48 -4.41 -21.27 13.72
C GLN A 48 -4.01 -20.93 15.17
N TRP A 49 -4.07 -19.66 15.54
CA TRP A 49 -3.62 -19.19 16.85
C TRP A 49 -4.61 -19.52 17.98
N LYS A 50 -5.92 -19.48 17.71
CA LYS A 50 -6.98 -19.66 18.71
C LYS A 50 -6.94 -21.04 19.41
N PRO A 51 -6.78 -22.18 18.71
CA PRO A 51 -6.64 -23.48 19.37
C PRO A 51 -5.41 -23.58 20.29
N ILE A 52 -4.34 -22.84 19.97
CA ILE A 52 -3.08 -22.85 20.73
C ILE A 52 -3.17 -21.93 21.96
N ASN A 53 -4.08 -20.95 21.95
CA ASN A 53 -4.22 -19.96 23.01
C ASN A 53 -5.69 -19.83 23.47
N PRO A 54 -6.30 -20.90 24.03
CA PRO A 54 -7.72 -20.93 24.36
C PRO A 54 -8.12 -19.91 25.44
N ASP A 55 -7.22 -19.66 26.40
CA ASP A 55 -7.47 -18.77 27.55
C ASP A 55 -7.28 -17.28 27.19
N LYS A 56 -6.77 -16.98 26.00
CA LYS A 56 -6.55 -15.60 25.56
C LYS A 56 -7.69 -15.19 24.64
N HIS A 57 -8.38 -14.11 24.99
CA HIS A 57 -9.28 -13.45 24.06
C HIS A 57 -8.45 -12.93 22.88
N PRO A 58 -8.68 -13.41 21.63
CA PRO A 58 -7.96 -12.90 20.49
C PRO A 58 -8.26 -11.41 20.34
N LEU A 59 -7.27 -10.62 19.95
CA LEU A 59 -7.53 -9.32 19.34
C LEU A 59 -8.44 -9.58 18.14
N LEU A 60 -9.71 -9.20 18.25
CA LEU A 60 -10.68 -9.41 17.18
C LEU A 60 -10.13 -8.75 15.91
N TRP A 61 -9.94 -9.56 14.87
CA TRP A 61 -9.63 -9.04 13.56
C TRP A 61 -10.86 -8.35 13.00
N THR A 62 -10.77 -7.03 12.85
CA THR A 62 -11.74 -6.28 12.06
C THR A 62 -11.26 -6.29 10.63
N LYS A 63 -12.12 -6.74 9.70
CA LYS A 63 -11.78 -6.75 8.28
C LYS A 63 -11.46 -5.33 7.80
N ILE A 64 -10.28 -5.17 7.24
CA ILE A 64 -9.84 -3.92 6.62
C ILE A 64 -10.66 -3.69 5.35
N THR A 65 -11.20 -2.49 5.25
CA THR A 65 -11.85 -1.95 4.07
C THR A 65 -10.89 -1.15 3.19
N GLU A 66 -11.25 -0.96 1.92
CA GLU A 66 -10.47 -0.10 1.01
C GLU A 66 -10.35 1.34 1.53
N ASN A 67 -11.38 1.83 2.23
CA ASN A 67 -11.38 3.16 2.83
C ASN A 67 -10.35 3.26 3.97
N GLU A 68 -10.31 2.28 4.88
CA GLU A 68 -9.29 2.23 5.95
C GLU A 68 -7.88 2.12 5.38
N PHE A 69 -7.69 1.34 4.31
CA PHE A 69 -6.42 1.26 3.60
C PHE A 69 -6.04 2.61 2.95
N THR A 70 -7.02 3.34 2.42
CA THR A 70 -6.81 4.67 1.86
C THR A 70 -6.39 5.68 2.93
N VAL A 71 -7.06 5.66 4.09
CA VAL A 71 -6.67 6.48 5.25
C VAL A 71 -5.27 6.12 5.74
N PHE A 72 -4.92 4.83 5.73
CA PHE A 72 -3.57 4.35 6.02
C PHE A 72 -2.51 4.92 5.07
N LEU A 73 -2.75 4.92 3.76
CA LEU A 73 -1.85 5.55 2.78
C LEU A 73 -1.68 7.06 3.05
N GLY A 74 -2.79 7.76 3.33
CA GLY A 74 -2.75 9.17 3.70
C GLY A 74 -1.86 9.43 4.91
N ARG A 75 -1.88 8.54 5.91
CA ARG A 75 -0.99 8.65 7.08
C ARG A 75 0.46 8.42 6.76
N LEU A 76 0.79 7.43 5.91
CA LEU A 76 2.18 7.21 5.50
C LEU A 76 2.75 8.46 4.80
N LEU A 77 1.93 9.14 4.00
CA LEU A 77 2.30 10.42 3.40
C LEU A 77 2.54 11.50 4.46
N VAL A 78 1.63 11.66 5.43
CA VAL A 78 1.79 12.62 6.54
C VAL A 78 3.06 12.33 7.34
N MET A 79 3.31 11.08 7.71
CA MET A 79 4.52 10.66 8.43
C MET A 79 5.79 11.01 7.65
N GLY A 80 5.77 10.86 6.32
CA GLY A 80 6.84 11.30 5.43
C GLY A 80 7.05 12.81 5.48
N THR A 81 5.97 13.60 5.43
CA THR A 81 6.07 15.08 5.50
C THR A 81 6.59 15.59 6.84
N GLN A 82 6.21 14.93 7.94
CA GLN A 82 6.65 15.27 9.30
C GLN A 82 8.06 14.73 9.62
N LYS A 83 8.68 13.97 8.71
CA LYS A 83 9.97 13.28 8.90
C LYS A 83 9.97 12.31 10.10
N SER A 84 8.78 11.85 10.50
CA SER A 84 8.56 10.99 11.68
C SER A 84 8.74 9.49 11.40
N SER A 85 9.39 9.12 10.29
CA SER A 85 9.55 7.71 9.87
C SER A 85 10.30 6.84 10.89
N LYS A 86 11.14 7.44 11.73
CA LYS A 86 11.95 6.75 12.76
C LYS A 86 11.33 6.81 14.16
N GLU A 87 10.23 7.55 14.32
CA GLU A 87 9.57 7.67 15.62
C GLU A 87 8.83 6.38 15.97
N LYS A 88 8.84 6.02 17.25
CA LYS A 88 8.05 4.87 17.72
C LYS A 88 6.58 5.18 17.54
N LEU A 89 5.80 4.18 17.13
CA LEU A 89 4.37 4.35 16.90
C LEU A 89 3.61 4.85 18.14
N SER A 90 4.04 4.42 19.33
CA SER A 90 3.49 4.89 20.60
C SER A 90 3.68 6.40 20.82
N GLU A 91 4.77 6.99 20.32
CA GLU A 91 5.05 8.42 20.43
C GLU A 91 4.11 9.23 19.53
N LEU A 92 3.86 8.73 18.32
CA LEU A 92 2.96 9.36 17.34
C LEU A 92 1.49 9.40 17.80
N TRP A 93 1.12 8.57 18.76
CA TRP A 93 -0.23 8.49 19.34
C TRP A 93 -0.36 9.14 20.72
N LYS A 94 0.64 9.89 21.18
CA LYS A 94 0.51 10.67 22.41
C LYS A 94 -0.45 11.84 22.23
N GLN A 95 -0.95 12.37 23.35
CA GLN A 95 -1.87 13.51 23.32
C GLN A 95 -1.23 14.78 22.73
N ASN A 96 0.07 14.97 22.98
CA ASN A 96 0.88 16.08 22.47
C ASN A 96 1.46 15.85 21.06
N ALA A 97 1.24 14.68 20.46
CA ALA A 97 1.66 14.39 19.09
C ALA A 97 0.74 15.06 18.07
N PHE A 98 1.11 15.00 16.79
CA PHE A 98 0.34 15.59 15.70
C PHE A 98 -1.11 15.04 15.69
N PRO A 99 -2.15 15.89 15.91
CA PRO A 99 -3.51 15.40 16.18
C PRO A 99 -4.12 14.53 15.09
N LEU A 100 -3.69 14.73 13.84
CA LEU A 100 -4.18 13.98 12.68
C LEU A 100 -3.93 12.47 12.80
N TYR A 101 -2.89 12.07 13.56
CA TYR A 101 -2.60 10.66 13.80
C TYR A 101 -3.64 9.98 14.70
N ARG A 102 -4.33 10.69 15.59
CA ARG A 102 -5.38 10.09 16.41
C ARG A 102 -6.76 10.24 15.78
N ALA A 103 -6.95 11.30 15.00
CA ALA A 103 -8.25 11.62 14.40
C ALA A 103 -8.72 10.64 13.32
N THR A 104 -7.81 9.88 12.68
CA THR A 104 -8.16 9.15 11.44
C THR A 104 -8.30 7.62 11.58
N LEU A 105 -7.65 6.97 12.55
CA LEU A 105 -7.51 5.51 12.78
C LEU A 105 -6.94 5.31 14.19
N SER A 106 -7.29 4.19 14.83
CA SER A 106 -6.70 3.79 16.10
C SER A 106 -5.27 3.27 15.91
N ILE A 107 -4.46 3.30 16.99
CA ILE A 107 -3.11 2.72 16.96
C ILE A 107 -3.16 1.21 16.68
N ASN A 108 -4.17 0.50 17.22
CA ASN A 108 -4.35 -0.93 17.02
C ASN A 108 -4.63 -1.27 15.56
N CYS A 109 -5.49 -0.49 14.88
CA CYS A 109 -5.76 -0.66 13.46
C CYS A 109 -4.48 -0.46 12.64
N LEU A 110 -3.68 0.57 12.95
CA LEU A 110 -2.41 0.78 12.26
C LEU A 110 -1.41 -0.36 12.50
N GLN A 111 -1.28 -0.84 13.74
CA GLN A 111 -0.41 -1.98 14.05
C GLN A 111 -0.85 -3.24 13.30
N GLN A 112 -2.16 -3.50 13.26
CA GLN A 112 -2.75 -4.60 12.51
C GLN A 112 -2.45 -4.48 11.00
N LEU A 113 -2.63 -3.29 10.42
CA LEU A 113 -2.26 -3.02 9.03
C LEU A 113 -0.76 -3.28 8.81
N LEU A 114 0.13 -2.74 9.65
CA LEU A 114 1.57 -2.95 9.52
C LEU A 114 1.97 -4.45 9.64
N LEU A 115 1.27 -5.23 10.46
CA LEU A 115 1.54 -6.66 10.63
C LEU A 115 0.97 -7.51 9.48
N PHE A 116 -0.19 -7.15 8.95
CA PHE A 116 -0.96 -7.95 8.01
C PHE A 116 -1.15 -7.27 6.66
N ILE A 117 -0.22 -6.46 6.17
CA ILE A 117 -0.17 -6.07 4.75
C ILE A 117 0.72 -7.06 3.99
N PRO A 118 0.17 -8.18 3.46
CA PRO A 118 0.83 -8.97 2.45
C PRO A 118 0.60 -8.33 1.07
N PHE A 119 1.62 -8.40 0.22
CA PHE A 119 1.52 -8.00 -1.19
C PHE A 119 1.17 -9.19 -2.10
N ASP A 120 0.99 -10.39 -1.54
CA ASP A 120 0.71 -11.61 -2.28
C ASP A 120 -0.06 -12.66 -1.45
N ASN A 121 -0.41 -13.77 -2.10
CA ASN A 121 -0.98 -14.95 -1.46
C ASN A 121 0.13 -15.86 -0.90
N HIS A 122 0.21 -15.99 0.43
CA HIS A 122 1.20 -16.82 1.12
C HIS A 122 1.13 -18.30 0.72
N ARG A 123 -0.06 -18.83 0.38
CA ARG A 123 -0.26 -20.26 0.09
C ARG A 123 0.45 -20.69 -1.19
N THR A 124 0.52 -19.82 -2.18
CA THR A 124 1.18 -20.09 -3.47
C THR A 124 2.59 -19.53 -3.54
N ARG A 125 3.02 -18.80 -2.49
CA ARG A 125 4.30 -18.10 -2.46
C ARG A 125 5.49 -19.05 -2.56
N VAL A 126 5.48 -20.16 -1.82
CA VAL A 126 6.58 -21.14 -1.82
C VAL A 126 6.86 -21.70 -3.21
N ALA A 127 5.79 -22.08 -3.93
CA ALA A 127 5.91 -22.58 -5.30
C ALA A 127 6.45 -21.49 -6.25
N ARG A 128 5.93 -20.26 -6.17
CA ARG A 128 6.38 -19.15 -7.03
C ARG A 128 7.80 -18.69 -6.73
N GLN A 129 8.23 -18.69 -5.47
CA GLN A 129 9.59 -18.30 -5.06
C GLN A 129 10.68 -19.21 -5.62
N SER A 130 10.36 -20.46 -5.96
CA SER A 130 11.31 -21.37 -6.62
C SER A 130 11.75 -20.86 -8.00
N VAL A 131 10.91 -20.08 -8.68
CA VAL A 131 11.16 -19.52 -10.02
C VAL A 131 11.41 -18.01 -9.97
N ASP A 132 10.71 -17.29 -9.09
CA ASP A 132 10.77 -15.84 -8.98
C ASP A 132 11.01 -15.39 -7.53
N LYS A 133 12.23 -14.93 -7.23
CA LYS A 133 12.57 -14.39 -5.90
C LYS A 133 11.72 -13.18 -5.50
N ALA A 134 11.19 -12.43 -6.48
CA ALA A 134 10.32 -11.28 -6.24
C ALA A 134 8.83 -11.62 -6.14
N ALA A 135 8.47 -12.92 -6.15
CA ALA A 135 7.09 -13.39 -6.05
C ALA A 135 6.24 -12.74 -4.93
N PRO A 136 6.80 -12.38 -3.74
CA PRO A 136 6.02 -11.75 -2.68
C PRO A 136 5.43 -10.37 -3.03
N ILE A 137 5.97 -9.66 -4.02
CA ILE A 137 5.52 -8.30 -4.40
C ILE A 137 5.21 -8.18 -5.90
N ARG A 138 5.51 -9.22 -6.68
CA ARG A 138 5.44 -9.24 -8.15
C ARG A 138 4.12 -8.68 -8.68
N ASP A 139 2.99 -9.24 -8.25
CA ASP A 139 1.67 -8.91 -8.78
C ASP A 139 1.34 -7.41 -8.58
N ILE A 140 1.56 -6.90 -7.37
CA ILE A 140 1.34 -5.50 -7.03
C ILE A 140 2.28 -4.58 -7.83
N LEU A 141 3.54 -4.97 -7.97
CA LEU A 141 4.52 -4.20 -8.73
C LEU A 141 4.17 -4.14 -10.22
N GLU A 142 3.69 -5.23 -10.79
CA GLU A 142 3.22 -5.29 -12.19
C GLU A 142 1.97 -4.43 -12.41
N MET A 143 1.02 -4.47 -11.48
CA MET A 143 -0.17 -3.60 -11.53
C MET A 143 0.23 -2.11 -11.48
N ILE A 144 1.12 -1.74 -10.56
CA ILE A 144 1.62 -0.36 -10.47
C ILE A 144 2.39 0.04 -11.73
N ASN A 145 3.23 -0.84 -12.28
CA ASN A 145 3.94 -0.58 -13.53
C ASN A 145 2.99 -0.41 -14.72
N SER A 146 1.94 -1.21 -14.80
CA SER A 146 0.88 -1.08 -15.82
C SER A 146 0.17 0.28 -15.69
N ASN A 147 -0.19 0.66 -14.45
CA ASN A 147 -0.79 1.95 -14.14
C ASN A 147 0.13 3.12 -14.53
N LEU A 148 1.42 3.03 -14.20
CA LEU A 148 2.43 4.02 -14.59
C LEU A 148 2.52 4.18 -16.10
N ASN A 149 2.56 3.07 -16.84
CA ASN A 149 2.63 3.07 -18.30
C ASN A 149 1.38 3.69 -18.94
N THR A 150 0.21 3.45 -18.34
CA THR A 150 -1.08 3.91 -18.86
C THR A 150 -1.31 5.40 -18.57
N HIS A 151 -1.04 5.82 -17.34
CA HIS A 151 -1.46 7.14 -16.85
C HIS A 151 -0.36 8.19 -16.90
N LEU A 152 0.89 7.83 -16.60
CA LEU A 152 1.97 8.82 -16.37
C LEU A 152 3.08 8.77 -17.42
N ARG A 153 3.32 7.63 -18.06
CA ARG A 153 4.42 7.50 -19.01
C ARG A 153 4.11 8.24 -20.31
N LYS A 154 4.92 9.27 -20.59
CA LYS A 154 5.16 9.75 -21.95
C LYS A 154 6.59 9.41 -22.36
N ARG A 155 6.75 8.89 -23.58
CA ARG A 155 8.07 8.65 -24.17
C ARG A 155 8.72 10.00 -24.48
N SER A 156 9.64 10.44 -23.63
CA SER A 156 10.59 11.50 -23.95
C SER A 156 11.64 10.97 -24.90
N ALA A 157 12.16 11.82 -25.81
CA ALA A 157 13.28 11.49 -26.69
C ALA A 157 14.59 11.20 -25.93
N ARG A 158 14.66 11.57 -24.65
CA ARG A 158 15.78 11.28 -23.75
C ARG A 158 15.27 10.53 -22.53
N ILE A 159 15.77 9.32 -22.35
CA ILE A 159 15.50 8.45 -21.19
C ILE A 159 16.82 8.27 -20.45
N ALA A 160 16.83 8.58 -19.16
CA ALA A 160 17.96 8.25 -18.29
C ALA A 160 17.61 6.98 -17.50
N ILE A 161 18.45 5.96 -17.62
CA ILE A 161 18.34 4.73 -16.82
C ILE A 161 19.38 4.84 -15.71
N ARG A 162 18.91 4.82 -14.46
CA ARG A 162 19.75 4.85 -13.26
C ARG A 162 19.24 3.81 -12.27
N ALA A 163 20.16 3.10 -11.64
CA ALA A 163 19.83 2.24 -10.51
C ALA A 163 19.59 3.11 -9.26
N GLN A 164 18.62 2.71 -8.45
CA GLN A 164 18.34 3.28 -7.14
C GLN A 164 18.38 2.13 -6.12
N ILE A 165 19.05 2.36 -4.99
CA ILE A 165 19.13 1.47 -3.83
C ILE A 165 18.33 2.09 -2.69
#